data_AF-A0A7C5N9B2-F1
#
_entry.id   AF-A0A7C5N9B2-F1
#
_cell.length_a   1.000
_cell.length_b   1.000
_cell.length_c   1.000
_cell.angle_alpha   90.00
_cell.angle_beta   90.00
_cell.angle_gamma   90.00
#
_symmetry.space_group_name_H-M   'P 1'
#
loop_
_entity.id
_entity.type
_entity.pdbx_description
1 polymer ?
#
loop_
_entity_poly.entity_id
_entity_poly.type
_entity_poly.pdbx_seq_one_letter_code
_entity_poly.pdbx_strand_id
1 'polypeptide(L)'
;MGSLVARALGSEPTPAAVAQAIQADPQALERVRRLELEHEADLTRMHLEAETARLVEINQTMRAEAASQDAYVRRWRPTFGYLVALSWLIQCAAIAGSIVAEPAQAGAIAQAVTALTPMWGVALAVLGINVTSRSRDKQVAAGQAPAPGFLQTLAGRLAGRR
;
A
#
# COMPACT_ATOMS: atom_id res chain seq x y z
N MET A 1 28.10 -26.43 -0.37
CA MET A 1 29.11 -26.41 -1.44
C MET A 1 30.18 -27.47 -1.29
N GLY A 2 30.97 -27.51 -0.20
CA GLY A 2 32.08 -28.47 -0.06
C GLY A 2 31.72 -29.96 -0.24
N SER A 3 30.56 -30.40 0.24
CA SER A 3 30.06 -31.78 0.06
C SER A 3 29.50 -32.08 -1.34
N LEU A 4 28.98 -31.07 -2.05
CA LEU A 4 28.45 -31.17 -3.42
C LEU A 4 29.60 -31.27 -4.42
N VAL A 5 30.61 -30.40 -4.27
CA VAL A 5 31.84 -30.40 -5.07
C VAL A 5 32.63 -31.68 -4.86
N ALA A 6 32.80 -32.12 -3.61
CA ALA A 6 33.50 -33.38 -3.30
C ALA A 6 32.80 -34.62 -3.89
N ARG A 7 31.46 -34.67 -3.88
CA ARG A 7 30.69 -35.73 -4.55
C ARG A 7 30.86 -35.71 -6.07
N ALA A 8 30.89 -34.53 -6.70
CA ALA A 8 31.08 -34.40 -8.14
C ALA A 8 32.52 -34.76 -8.58
N LEU A 9 33.51 -34.54 -7.71
CA LEU A 9 34.92 -34.89 -7.95
C LEU A 9 35.30 -36.30 -7.47
N GLY A 10 34.43 -36.99 -6.73
CA GLY A 10 34.73 -38.29 -6.11
C GLY A 10 35.77 -38.21 -4.98
N SER A 11 35.98 -37.04 -4.39
CA SER A 11 36.96 -36.80 -3.33
C SER A 11 36.30 -36.80 -1.94
N GLU A 12 37.13 -36.84 -0.89
CA GLU A 12 36.62 -36.58 0.45
C GLU A 12 36.08 -35.14 0.56
N PRO A 13 35.03 -34.90 1.39
CA PRO A 13 34.42 -33.59 1.59
C PRO A 13 35.25 -32.69 2.51
N THR A 14 36.58 -32.67 2.32
CA THR A 14 37.51 -31.78 3.02
C THR A 14 38.08 -30.75 2.03
N PRO A 15 38.24 -29.47 2.43
CA PRO A 15 38.77 -28.44 1.54
C PRO A 15 40.15 -28.79 0.95
N ALA A 16 40.98 -29.50 1.73
CA ALA A 16 42.30 -29.95 1.30
C ALA A 16 42.24 -31.05 0.22
N ALA A 17 41.35 -32.04 0.36
CA ALA A 17 41.19 -33.11 -0.63
C ALA A 17 40.58 -32.60 -1.95
N VAL A 18 39.64 -31.65 -1.87
CA VAL A 18 39.06 -30.99 -3.05
C VAL A 18 40.12 -30.16 -3.79
N ALA A 19 40.96 -29.41 -3.06
CA ALA A 19 42.03 -28.61 -3.66
C ALA A 19 43.09 -29.50 -4.35
N GLN A 20 43.45 -30.64 -3.75
CA GLN A 20 44.34 -31.62 -4.38
C GLN A 20 43.73 -32.27 -5.63
N ALA A 21 42.44 -32.62 -5.59
CA ALA A 21 41.74 -33.17 -6.75
C ALA A 21 41.67 -32.18 -7.92
N ILE A 22 41.52 -30.88 -7.63
CA ILE A 22 41.54 -29.82 -8.65
C ILE A 22 42.95 -29.57 -9.20
N GLN A 23 44.00 -29.67 -8.38
CA GLN A 23 45.39 -29.54 -8.85
C GLN A 23 45.85 -30.74 -9.71
N ALA A 24 45.32 -31.93 -9.43
CA ALA A 24 45.67 -33.16 -10.14
C ALA A 24 45.00 -33.29 -11.51
N ASP A 25 43.85 -32.62 -11.74
CA ASP A 25 43.08 -32.71 -12.97
C ASP A 25 42.59 -31.32 -13.46
N PRO A 26 43.14 -30.78 -14.56
CA PRO A 26 42.66 -29.54 -15.16
C PRO A 26 41.17 -29.56 -15.55
N GLN A 27 40.60 -30.73 -15.87
CA GLN A 27 39.17 -30.88 -16.17
C GLN A 27 38.30 -30.90 -14.91
N ALA A 28 38.86 -31.13 -13.72
CA ALA A 28 38.14 -31.00 -12.46
C ALA A 28 37.73 -29.55 -12.21
N LEU A 29 38.58 -28.57 -12.58
CA LEU A 29 38.26 -27.15 -12.43
C LEU A 29 37.03 -26.74 -13.27
N GLU A 30 36.95 -27.20 -14.52
CA GLU A 30 35.80 -26.92 -15.40
C GLU A 30 34.51 -27.56 -14.87
N ARG A 31 34.59 -28.79 -14.32
CA ARG A 31 33.45 -29.47 -13.69
C ARG A 31 32.94 -28.73 -12.45
N VAL A 32 33.84 -28.25 -11.60
CA VAL A 32 33.46 -27.43 -10.43
C VAL A 32 32.80 -26.14 -10.86
N ARG A 33 33.39 -25.44 -11.84
CA ARG A 33 32.83 -24.18 -12.34
C ARG A 33 31.45 -24.35 -12.97
N ARG A 34 31.23 -25.43 -13.72
CA ARG A 34 29.91 -25.76 -14.25
C ARG A 34 28.91 -26.04 -13.13
N LEU A 35 29.32 -26.82 -12.12
CA LEU A 35 28.46 -27.14 -10.97
C LEU A 35 28.09 -25.89 -10.15
N GLU A 36 29.02 -24.94 -10.00
CA GLU A 36 28.75 -23.66 -9.33
C GLU A 36 27.73 -22.84 -10.11
N LEU A 37 27.89 -22.72 -11.44
CA LEU A 37 26.96 -22.00 -12.30
C LEU A 37 25.55 -22.64 -12.30
N GLU A 38 25.47 -23.96 -12.36
CA GLU A 38 24.21 -24.71 -12.28
C GLU A 38 23.54 -24.51 -10.91
N HIS A 39 24.32 -24.59 -9.82
CA HIS A 39 23.80 -24.40 -8.48
C HIS A 39 23.32 -22.96 -8.24
N GLU A 40 24.03 -21.95 -8.75
CA GLU A 40 23.63 -20.55 -8.65
C GLU A 40 22.35 -20.28 -9.45
N ALA A 41 22.22 -20.88 -10.64
CA ALA A 41 21.01 -20.81 -11.43
C ALA A 41 19.82 -21.47 -10.69
N ASP A 42 20.04 -22.63 -10.08
CA ASP A 42 19.01 -23.34 -9.30
C ASP A 42 18.58 -22.56 -8.05
N LEU A 43 19.52 -21.98 -7.31
CA LEU A 43 19.22 -21.13 -6.16
C LEU A 43 18.43 -19.89 -6.56
N THR A 44 18.82 -19.24 -7.66
CA THR A 44 18.12 -18.07 -8.20
C THR A 44 16.71 -18.46 -8.61
N ARG A 45 16.54 -19.59 -9.30
CA ARG A 45 15.23 -20.10 -9.69
C ARG A 45 14.34 -20.41 -8.49
N MET A 46 14.85 -21.14 -7.49
CA MET A 46 14.11 -21.44 -6.27
C MET A 46 13.71 -20.17 -5.52
N HIS A 47 14.59 -19.16 -5.49
CA HIS A 47 14.28 -17.86 -4.88
C HIS A 47 13.14 -17.15 -5.62
N LEU A 48 13.21 -17.06 -6.95
CA LEU A 48 12.15 -16.46 -7.77
C LEU A 48 10.82 -17.21 -7.65
N GLU A 49 10.85 -18.54 -7.61
CA GLU A 49 9.65 -19.37 -7.39
C GLU A 49 9.04 -19.12 -6.01
N ALA A 50 9.86 -19.03 -4.96
CA ALA A 50 9.40 -18.71 -3.61
C ALA A 50 8.83 -17.28 -3.50
N GLU A 51 9.48 -16.29 -4.12
CA GLU A 51 8.95 -14.92 -4.17
C GLU A 51 7.65 -14.85 -4.96
N THR A 52 7.56 -15.55 -6.09
CA THR A 52 6.34 -15.61 -6.90
C THR A 52 5.20 -16.25 -6.12
N ALA A 53 5.45 -17.38 -5.45
CA ALA A 53 4.46 -18.04 -4.61
C ALA A 53 3.96 -17.12 -3.49
N ARG A 54 4.88 -16.42 -2.81
CA ARG A 54 4.56 -15.44 -1.76
C ARG A 54 3.72 -14.29 -2.31
N LEU A 55 4.07 -13.74 -3.47
CA LEU A 55 3.31 -12.66 -4.11
C LEU A 55 1.91 -13.13 -4.53
N VAL A 56 1.77 -14.36 -5.01
CA VAL A 56 0.47 -14.96 -5.36
C VAL A 56 -0.41 -15.09 -4.11
N GLU A 57 0.13 -15.62 -3.01
CA GLU A 57 -0.60 -15.78 -1.75
C GLU A 57 -1.05 -14.43 -1.19
N ILE A 58 -0.16 -13.42 -1.17
CA ILE A 58 -0.51 -12.05 -0.75
C ILE A 58 -1.60 -11.46 -1.66
N ASN A 59 -1.53 -11.67 -2.97
CA ASN A 59 -2.58 -11.19 -3.88
C ASN A 59 -3.89 -11.95 -3.73
N GLN A 60 -3.87 -13.22 -3.33
CA GLN A 60 -5.07 -13.99 -3.05
C GLN A 60 -5.74 -13.49 -1.76
N THR A 61 -4.99 -13.27 -0.69
CA THR A 61 -5.53 -12.75 0.57
C THR A 61 -6.07 -11.33 0.39
N MET A 62 -5.33 -10.44 -0.28
CA MET A 62 -5.83 -9.09 -0.60
C MET A 62 -7.12 -9.12 -1.42
N ARG A 63 -7.24 -10.04 -2.40
CA ARG A 63 -8.47 -10.20 -3.18
C ARG A 63 -9.62 -10.76 -2.34
N ALA A 64 -9.35 -11.71 -1.46
CA ALA A 64 -10.34 -12.25 -0.53
C ALA A 64 -10.83 -11.18 0.47
N GLU A 65 -9.93 -10.35 0.99
CA GLU A 65 -10.26 -9.22 1.86
C GLU A 65 -11.04 -8.13 1.11
N ALA A 66 -10.63 -7.79 -0.11
CA ALA A 66 -11.36 -6.84 -0.94
C ALA A 66 -12.75 -7.35 -1.35
N ALA A 67 -12.89 -8.66 -1.53
CA ALA A 67 -14.18 -9.32 -1.79
C ALA A 67 -15.01 -9.54 -0.52
N SER A 68 -14.44 -9.36 0.68
CA SER A 68 -15.16 -9.45 1.94
C SER A 68 -16.30 -8.44 1.95
N GLN A 69 -17.54 -8.95 1.91
CA GLN A 69 -18.74 -8.14 1.70
C GLN A 69 -19.22 -7.43 2.97
N ASP A 70 -18.35 -7.19 3.95
CA ASP A 70 -18.76 -6.62 5.24
C ASP A 70 -19.57 -5.33 5.03
N ALA A 71 -20.86 -5.43 5.33
CA ALA A 71 -21.82 -4.37 5.12
C ALA A 71 -21.51 -3.17 6.01
N TYR A 72 -20.89 -3.38 7.18
CA TYR A 72 -20.48 -2.32 8.09
C TYR A 72 -19.32 -1.51 7.49
N VAL A 73 -18.27 -2.20 7.03
CA VAL A 73 -17.09 -1.58 6.39
C VAL A 73 -17.46 -0.85 5.08
N ARG A 74 -18.46 -1.35 4.33
CA ARG A 74 -18.92 -0.67 3.11
C ARG A 74 -19.78 0.56 3.39
N ARG A 75 -20.57 0.53 4.47
CA ARG A 75 -21.58 1.57 4.76
C ARG A 75 -21.05 2.72 5.62
N TRP A 76 -20.03 2.52 6.47
CA TRP A 76 -19.58 3.58 7.38
C TRP A 76 -19.13 4.86 6.66
N ARG A 77 -18.39 4.77 5.54
CA ARG A 77 -17.92 5.94 4.78
C ARG A 77 -19.09 6.81 4.30
N PRO A 78 -20.10 6.25 3.58
CA PRO A 78 -21.32 7.01 3.25
C PRO A 78 -22.09 7.48 4.48
N THR A 79 -22.24 6.66 5.53
CA THR A 79 -22.98 7.03 6.74
C THR A 79 -22.37 8.26 7.42
N PHE A 80 -21.05 8.34 7.51
CA PHE A 80 -20.37 9.52 8.04
C PHE A 80 -20.75 10.79 7.26
N GLY A 81 -20.73 10.72 5.93
CA GLY A 81 -21.15 11.85 5.09
C GLY A 81 -22.60 12.29 5.32
N TYR A 82 -23.53 11.33 5.46
CA TYR A 82 -24.94 11.64 5.76
C TYR A 82 -25.11 12.25 7.15
N LEU A 83 -24.42 11.74 8.16
CA LEU A 83 -24.47 12.29 9.52
C LEU A 83 -23.90 13.71 9.57
N VAL A 84 -22.80 13.98 8.86
CA VAL A 84 -22.21 15.31 8.74
C VAL A 84 -23.17 16.28 8.03
N ALA A 85 -23.83 15.85 6.95
CA ALA A 85 -24.81 16.68 6.25
C ALA A 85 -26.05 16.98 7.12
N LEU A 86 -26.53 15.97 7.85
CA LEU A 86 -27.67 16.13 8.77
C LEU A 86 -27.32 17.05 9.93
N SER A 87 -26.17 16.87 10.57
CA SER A 87 -25.74 17.73 11.66
C SER A 87 -25.53 19.17 11.19
N TRP A 88 -25.02 19.37 9.97
CA TRP A 88 -24.92 20.70 9.36
C TRP A 88 -26.29 21.35 9.18
N LEU A 89 -27.27 20.62 8.64
CA LEU A 89 -28.63 21.12 8.46
C LEU A 89 -29.27 21.53 9.80
N ILE A 90 -29.16 20.67 10.81
CA ILE A 90 -29.67 20.94 12.16
C ILE A 90 -28.97 22.17 12.75
N GLN A 91 -27.66 22.27 12.62
CA GLN A 91 -26.88 23.39 13.14
C GLN A 91 -27.28 24.71 12.48
N CYS A 92 -27.44 24.74 11.15
CA CYS A 92 -27.88 25.93 10.43
C CYS A 92 -29.30 26.34 10.82
N ALA A 93 -30.23 25.38 10.94
CA ALA A 93 -31.60 25.64 11.37
C ALA A 93 -31.65 26.18 12.81
N ALA A 94 -30.84 25.62 13.71
CA ALA A 94 -30.73 26.08 15.09
C ALA A 94 -30.18 27.50 15.17
N ILE A 95 -29.10 27.82 14.44
CA ILE A 95 -28.52 29.17 14.41
C ILE A 95 -29.54 30.18 13.87
N ALA A 96 -30.18 29.88 12.74
CA ALA A 96 -31.19 30.76 12.15
C ALA A 96 -32.38 30.97 13.10
N GLY A 97 -32.88 29.89 13.71
CA GLY A 97 -33.96 29.94 14.70
C GLY A 97 -33.59 30.78 15.92
N SER A 98 -32.39 30.60 16.48
CA SER A 98 -31.91 31.38 17.62
C SER A 98 -31.75 32.88 17.29
N ILE A 99 -31.28 33.23 16.10
CA ILE A 99 -31.15 34.65 15.69
C ILE A 99 -32.52 35.30 15.51
N VAL A 100 -33.50 34.57 14.96
CA VAL A 100 -34.87 35.09 14.79
C VAL A 100 -35.58 35.23 16.15
N ALA A 101 -35.41 34.26 17.05
CA ALA A 101 -36.04 34.29 18.37
C ALA A 101 -35.40 35.34 19.30
N GLU A 102 -34.07 35.47 19.28
CA GLU A 102 -33.31 36.31 20.20
C GLU A 102 -32.23 37.12 19.45
N PRO A 103 -32.63 38.14 18.67
CA PRO A 103 -31.71 38.90 17.83
C PRO A 103 -30.64 39.65 18.64
N ALA A 104 -30.94 40.01 19.89
CA ALA A 104 -29.97 40.62 20.81
C ALA A 104 -28.75 39.71 21.10
N GLN A 105 -28.91 38.38 21.00
CA GLN A 105 -27.84 37.41 21.22
C GLN A 105 -27.04 37.07 19.95
N ALA A 106 -27.39 37.64 18.78
CA ALA A 106 -26.77 37.28 17.51
C ALA A 106 -25.24 37.40 17.51
N GLY A 107 -24.69 38.40 18.21
CA GLY A 107 -23.24 38.57 18.37
C GLY A 107 -22.58 37.42 19.15
N ALA A 108 -23.19 36.97 20.24
CA ALA A 108 -22.69 35.84 21.04
C ALA A 108 -22.80 34.52 20.26
N ILE A 109 -23.91 34.33 19.52
CA ILE A 109 -24.12 33.16 18.64
C ILE A 109 -23.03 33.13 17.56
N ALA A 110 -22.72 34.25 16.91
CA ALA A 110 -21.66 34.32 15.90
C ALA A 110 -20.27 33.98 16.47
N GLN A 111 -19.96 34.42 17.69
CA GLN A 111 -18.71 34.06 18.38
C GLN A 111 -18.65 32.56 18.68
N ALA A 112 -19.75 31.96 19.16
CA ALA A 112 -19.82 30.52 19.42
C ALA A 112 -19.63 29.71 18.13
N VAL A 113 -20.25 30.11 17.02
CA VAL A 113 -20.05 29.48 15.70
C VAL A 113 -18.59 29.57 15.27
N THR A 114 -17.96 30.74 15.47
CA THR A 114 -16.53 30.92 15.17
C THR A 114 -15.66 29.96 15.97
N ALA A 115 -15.94 29.79 17.27
CA ALA A 115 -15.23 28.86 18.15
C ALA A 115 -15.38 27.39 17.73
N LEU A 116 -16.48 27.01 17.05
CA LEU A 116 -16.69 25.66 16.52
C LEU A 116 -15.94 25.37 15.22
N THR A 117 -15.40 26.40 14.54
CA THR A 117 -14.72 26.27 13.23
C THR A 117 -13.61 25.23 13.21
N PRO A 118 -12.70 25.11 14.21
CA PRO A 118 -11.63 24.13 14.17
C PRO A 118 -12.15 22.68 14.13
N MET A 119 -13.17 22.37 14.93
CA MET A 119 -13.81 21.06 14.96
C MET A 119 -14.42 20.72 13.60
N TRP A 120 -15.14 21.66 13.00
CA TRP A 120 -15.71 21.50 11.65
C TRP A 120 -14.64 21.40 10.57
N GLY A 121 -13.53 22.13 10.69
CA GLY A 121 -12.40 22.03 9.77
C GLY A 121 -11.84 20.61 9.70
N VAL A 122 -11.67 19.95 10.86
CA VAL A 122 -11.23 18.55 10.92
C VAL A 122 -12.29 17.63 10.31
N ALA A 123 -13.56 17.77 10.68
CA ALA A 123 -14.64 16.92 10.19
C ALA A 123 -14.79 16.99 8.65
N LEU A 124 -14.73 18.20 8.08
CA LEU A 124 -14.81 18.44 6.64
C LEU A 124 -13.55 17.96 5.90
N ALA A 125 -12.37 18.07 6.51
CA ALA A 125 -11.15 17.49 5.94
C ALA A 125 -11.25 15.96 5.82
N VAL A 126 -11.72 15.28 6.87
CA VAL A 126 -11.97 13.83 6.85
C VAL A 126 -13.02 13.47 5.80
N LEU A 127 -14.10 14.24 5.68
CA LEU A 127 -15.11 14.05 4.65
C LEU A 127 -14.52 14.20 3.23
N GLY A 128 -13.67 15.23 3.00
CA GLY A 128 -12.99 15.45 1.73
C GLY A 128 -12.07 14.29 1.34
N ILE A 129 -11.29 13.76 2.28
CA ILE A 129 -10.47 12.56 2.09
C ILE A 129 -11.36 11.36 1.74
N ASN A 130 -12.48 11.17 2.44
CA ASN A 130 -13.40 10.07 2.17
C ASN A 130 -14.04 10.15 0.78
N VAL A 131 -14.46 11.34 0.33
CA VAL A 131 -15.05 11.55 -1.00
C VAL A 131 -14.03 11.30 -2.11
N THR A 132 -12.81 11.79 -1.95
CA THR A 132 -11.72 11.61 -2.94
C THR A 132 -11.28 10.15 -3.02
N SER A 133 -11.05 9.49 -1.89
CA SER A 133 -10.71 8.06 -1.83
C SER A 133 -11.79 7.20 -2.46
N ARG A 134 -13.07 7.43 -2.12
CA ARG A 134 -14.19 6.68 -2.72
C ARG A 134 -14.31 6.91 -4.22
N SER A 135 -13.99 8.11 -4.71
CA SER A 135 -13.99 8.39 -6.15
C SER A 135 -12.88 7.63 -6.87
N ARG A 136 -11.69 7.50 -6.25
CA ARG A 136 -10.61 6.66 -6.75
C ARG A 136 -10.98 5.18 -6.74
N ASP A 137 -11.59 4.68 -5.66
CA ASP A 137 -12.06 3.30 -5.58
C ASP A 137 -13.03 2.97 -6.74
N LYS A 138 -13.92 3.91 -7.09
CA LYS A 138 -14.81 3.78 -8.25
C LYS A 138 -14.08 3.81 -9.60
N GLN A 139 -13.04 4.64 -9.75
CA GLN A 139 -12.22 4.69 -10.96
C GLN A 139 -11.48 3.36 -11.18
N VAL A 140 -10.84 2.83 -10.12
CA VAL A 140 -10.15 1.53 -10.16
C VAL A 140 -11.13 0.40 -10.47
N ALA A 141 -12.31 0.39 -9.85
CA ALA A 141 -13.36 -0.59 -10.15
C ALA A 141 -13.86 -0.51 -11.60
N ALA A 142 -13.83 0.68 -12.22
CA ALA A 142 -14.15 0.89 -13.63
C ALA A 142 -12.97 0.60 -14.59
N GLY A 143 -11.85 0.08 -14.08
CA GLY A 143 -10.65 -0.20 -14.88
C GLY A 143 -9.85 1.04 -15.28
N GLN A 144 -10.14 2.21 -14.69
CA GLN A 144 -9.42 3.46 -14.96
C GLN A 144 -8.22 3.58 -14.01
N ALA A 145 -7.09 4.06 -14.54
CA ALA A 145 -5.98 4.48 -13.70
C ALA A 145 -6.42 5.70 -12.89
N PRO A 146 -6.30 5.69 -11.54
CA PRO A 146 -6.75 6.80 -10.73
C PRO A 146 -5.96 8.06 -11.08
N ALA A 147 -6.67 9.17 -11.27
CA ALA A 147 -6.03 10.43 -11.64
C ALA A 147 -4.97 10.82 -10.58
N PRO A 148 -3.78 11.31 -11.00
CA PRO A 148 -2.71 11.69 -10.07
C PRO A 148 -3.22 12.74 -9.08
N GLY A 149 -2.84 12.59 -7.81
CA GLY A 149 -3.24 13.55 -6.78
C GLY A 149 -2.68 14.94 -7.06
N PHE A 150 -3.33 15.98 -6.53
CA PHE A 150 -2.91 17.38 -6.72
C PHE A 150 -1.42 17.61 -6.43
N LEU A 151 -0.89 17.05 -5.33
CA LEU A 151 0.53 17.13 -4.99
C LEU A 151 1.44 16.41 -6.00
N GLN A 152 0.97 15.29 -6.55
CA GLN A 152 1.67 14.55 -7.60
C GLN A 152 1.67 15.32 -8.92
N THR A 153 0.58 15.99 -9.26
CA THR A 153 0.51 16.88 -10.43
C THR A 153 1.47 18.05 -10.29
N LEU A 154 1.56 18.64 -9.10
CA LEU A 154 2.53 19.72 -8.81
C LEU A 154 3.97 19.21 -8.87
N ALA A 155 4.27 18.08 -8.24
CA ALA A 155 5.60 17.46 -8.28
C ALA A 155 6.01 17.11 -9.72
N GLY A 156 5.10 16.55 -10.53
CA GLY A 156 5.36 16.24 -11.93
C GLY A 156 5.62 17.48 -12.78
N ARG A 157 4.92 18.60 -12.52
CA ARG A 157 5.16 19.88 -13.20
C ARG A 157 6.47 20.55 -12.81
N LEU A 158 6.94 20.34 -11.57
CA LEU A 158 8.24 20.82 -11.10
C LEU A 158 9.40 19.95 -11.61
N ALA A 159 9.21 18.62 -11.64
CA ALA A 159 10.19 17.67 -12.13
C ALA A 159 10.38 17.74 -13.65
N GLY A 160 9.31 17.95 -14.42
CA GLY A 160 9.37 18.09 -15.89
C GLY A 160 9.89 19.45 -16.40
N ARG A 161 10.37 20.32 -15.49
CA ARG A 161 10.89 21.66 -15.82
C ARG A 161 12.42 21.76 -15.68
N ARG A 162 13.11 20.62 -15.55
CA ARG A 162 14.57 20.49 -15.58
C ARG A 162 15.02 19.76 -16.84
#